data_AF-A0A849MA94-F1
#
_entry.id   AF-A0A849MA94-F1
#
_cell.length_a   1.000
_cell.length_b   1.000
_cell.length_c   1.000
_cell.angle_alpha   90.00
_cell.angle_beta   90.00
_cell.angle_gamma   90.00
#
_symmetry.space_group_name_H-M   'P 1'
#
loop_
_entity.id
_entity.type
_entity.pdbx_description
1 polymer ?
#
loop_
_entity_poly.entity_id
_entity_poly.type
_entity_poly.pdbx_seq_one_letter_code
_entity_poly.pdbx_strand_id
1 'polypeptide(L)'
;MVAELFLKNLDMAKGKLGVKYISDGGEIIYLLDTEDNFIRKFKTNISGTMLQYTWRGEFRERLKYASENNTFKQSGLPEVEVKNLYH
;
A
#
# COMPACT_ATOMS: atom_id res chain seq x y z
N MET A 1 -5.71 -0.50 -10.71
CA MET A 1 -6.00 0.91 -10.32
C MET A 1 -4.92 1.56 -9.43
N VAL A 2 -4.70 1.16 -8.15
CA VAL A 2 -3.67 1.81 -7.29
C VAL A 2 -2.24 1.46 -7.70
N ALA A 3 -1.96 0.18 -7.97
CA ALA A 3 -0.62 -0.27 -8.36
C ALA A 3 -0.16 0.38 -9.69
N GLU A 4 -1.06 0.49 -10.66
CA GLU A 4 -0.80 1.19 -11.92
C GLU A 4 -0.52 2.68 -11.71
N LEU A 5 -1.24 3.33 -10.79
CA LEU A 5 -1.00 4.74 -10.46
C LEU A 5 0.39 4.93 -9.86
N PHE A 6 0.84 4.03 -8.98
CA PHE A 6 2.21 4.07 -8.48
C PHE A 6 3.23 3.82 -9.58
N LEU A 7 3.06 2.80 -10.41
CA LEU A 7 3.97 2.51 -11.52
C LEU A 7 4.11 3.70 -12.48
N LYS A 8 3.00 4.35 -12.84
CA LYS A 8 2.98 5.52 -13.74
C LYS A 8 3.75 6.72 -13.18
N ASN A 9 3.74 6.90 -11.86
CA ASN A 9 4.36 8.06 -11.21
C ASN A 9 5.72 7.75 -10.57
N LEU A 10 6.20 6.51 -10.68
CA LEU A 10 7.36 6.02 -9.95
C LEU A 10 8.64 6.80 -10.32
N ASP A 11 8.87 7.02 -11.60
CA ASP A 11 10.08 7.71 -12.08
C ASP A 11 10.09 9.22 -11.78
N MET A 12 8.93 9.79 -11.44
CA MET A 12 8.78 11.18 -11.03
C MET A 12 8.89 11.37 -9.50
N ALA A 13 8.86 10.28 -8.73
CA ALA A 13 8.81 10.31 -7.28
C ALA A 13 10.21 10.42 -6.67
N LYS A 14 10.51 11.54 -6.00
CA LYS A 14 11.66 11.65 -5.11
C LYS A 14 11.30 11.12 -3.72
N GLY A 15 11.27 9.80 -3.57
CA GLY A 15 11.25 9.13 -2.27
C GLY A 15 9.90 8.55 -1.83
N LYS A 16 8.78 9.29 -1.97
CA LYS A 16 7.47 8.82 -1.48
C LYS A 16 6.32 9.15 -2.43
N LEU A 17 5.41 8.20 -2.61
CA LEU A 17 4.14 8.40 -3.34
C LEU A 17 2.97 8.06 -2.43
N GLY A 18 1.90 8.85 -2.51
CA GLY A 18 0.68 8.65 -1.74
C GLY A 18 -0.56 8.61 -2.62
N VAL A 19 -1.45 7.68 -2.33
CA VAL A 19 -2.79 7.60 -2.95
C VAL A 19 -3.81 7.48 -1.84
N LYS A 20 -4.82 8.34 -1.86
CA LYS A 20 -5.90 8.37 -0.87
C LYS A 20 -7.25 8.32 -1.59
N TYR A 21 -8.15 7.49 -1.09
CA TYR A 21 -9.53 7.41 -1.58
C TYR A 21 -10.47 6.89 -0.49
N ILE A 22 -11.77 7.10 -0.70
CA ILE A 22 -12.84 6.64 0.22
C ILE A 22 -13.44 5.34 -0.33
N SER A 23 -13.66 4.36 0.54
CA SER A 23 -14.29 3.06 0.23
C SER A 23 -15.08 2.58 1.45
N ASP A 24 -16.30 2.10 1.24
CA ASP A 24 -17.13 1.48 2.29
C ASP A 24 -17.31 2.35 3.55
N GLY A 25 -17.44 3.66 3.37
CA GLY A 25 -17.59 4.62 4.48
C GLY A 25 -16.30 4.86 5.30
N GLY A 26 -15.18 4.29 4.87
CA GLY A 26 -13.86 4.48 5.46
C GLY A 26 -12.86 5.08 4.47
N GLU A 27 -11.77 5.61 5.01
CA GLU A 27 -10.65 6.12 4.24
C GLU A 27 -9.57 5.04 4.06
N ILE A 28 -9.09 4.92 2.82
CA ILE A 28 -7.95 4.08 2.46
C ILE A 28 -6.82 4.99 1.96
N ILE A 29 -5.65 4.87 2.58
CA ILE A 29 -4.43 5.54 2.15
C ILE A 29 -3.38 4.47 1.83
N TYR A 30 -2.81 4.51 0.63
CA TYR A 30 -1.57 3.80 0.30
C TYR A 30 -0.41 4.77 0.26
N LEU A 31 0.69 4.40 0.91
CA LEU A 31 1.98 5.09 0.82
C LEU A 31 3.00 4.10 0.28
N LEU A 32 3.65 4.48 -0.81
CA LEU A 32 4.85 3.81 -1.31
C LEU A 32 6.05 4.64 -0.87
N ASP A 33 7.01 4.00 -0.24
CA ASP A 33 8.31 4.57 0.08
C ASP A 33 9.37 3.84 -0.75
N THR A 34 9.94 4.57 -1.72
CA THR A 34 10.91 4.00 -2.67
C THR A 34 12.31 3.91 -2.06
N GLU A 35 12.60 4.72 -1.04
CA GLU A 35 13.90 4.72 -0.35
C GLU A 35 13.94 3.60 0.69
N ASP A 36 12.91 3.52 1.54
CA ASP A 36 12.82 2.48 2.57
C ASP A 36 12.25 1.15 2.03
N ASN A 37 11.96 1.08 0.72
CA ASN A 37 11.48 -0.09 0.00
C ASN A 37 10.25 -0.77 0.67
N PHE A 38 9.19 -0.01 0.94
CA PHE A 38 7.96 -0.56 1.49
C PHE A 38 6.70 0.05 0.89
N ILE A 39 5.59 -0.68 1.02
CA ILE A 39 4.23 -0.20 0.79
C ILE A 39 3.49 -0.25 2.13
N ARG A 40 2.86 0.86 2.53
CA ARG A 40 1.94 0.91 3.67
C ARG A 40 0.52 1.16 3.18
N LYS A 41 -0.45 0.52 3.83
CA LYS A 41 -1.86 0.82 3.68
C LYS A 41 -2.44 1.17 5.04
N PHE A 42 -3.13 2.28 5.12
CA PHE A 42 -4.01 2.61 6.23
C PHE A 42 -5.44 2.37 5.76
N LYS A 43 -6.21 1.62 6.54
CA LYS A 43 -7.64 1.45 6.33
C LYS A 43 -8.34 1.87 7.60
N THR A 44 -9.12 2.93 7.51
CA THR A 44 -10.10 3.28 8.54
C THR A 44 -11.42 2.62 8.23
N ASN A 45 -12.16 2.23 9.27
CA ASN A 45 -13.56 1.80 9.13
C ASN A 45 -14.50 2.92 9.62
N ILE A 46 -15.81 2.72 9.45
CA ILE A 46 -16.83 3.69 9.85
C ILE A 46 -16.86 3.97 11.37
N SER A 47 -16.34 3.06 12.19
CA SER A 47 -16.24 3.22 13.63
C SER A 47 -14.96 3.95 14.08
N GLY A 48 -14.13 4.44 13.13
CA GLY A 48 -12.89 5.16 13.42
C GLY A 48 -11.70 4.27 13.78
N THR A 49 -11.84 2.95 13.76
CA THR A 49 -10.71 2.01 13.92
C THR A 49 -9.81 2.09 12.69
N MET A 50 -8.49 2.22 12.92
CA MET A 50 -7.50 2.27 11.86
C MET A 50 -6.58 1.04 11.91
N LEU A 51 -6.53 0.29 10.80
CA LEU A 51 -5.56 -0.78 10.59
C LEU A 51 -4.45 -0.29 9.67
N GLN A 52 -3.21 -0.57 10.05
CA GLN A 52 -2.03 -0.40 9.22
C GLN A 52 -1.56 -1.75 8.71
N TYR A 53 -1.34 -1.83 7.40
CA TYR A 53 -0.72 -2.97 6.72
C TYR A 53 0.63 -2.51 6.16
N THR A 54 1.69 -3.28 6.37
CA THR A 54 3.03 -2.98 5.85
C THR A 54 3.55 -4.16 5.06
N TRP A 55 3.88 -3.92 3.78
CA TRP A 55 4.61 -4.85 2.92
C TRP A 55 6.04 -4.32 2.76
N ARG A 56 7.02 -5.07 3.24
CA ARG A 56 8.44 -4.72 3.13
C ARG A 56 9.08 -5.41 1.92
N GLY A 57 10.08 -4.74 1.35
CA GLY A 57 10.91 -5.27 0.29
C GLY A 57 10.19 -5.37 -1.06
N GLU A 58 10.99 -5.43 -2.11
CA GLU A 58 10.57 -5.71 -3.49
C GLU A 58 9.34 -4.93 -3.94
N PHE A 59 9.25 -3.63 -3.61
CA PHE A 59 8.05 -2.86 -3.92
C PHE A 59 7.73 -2.88 -5.42
N ARG A 60 8.75 -2.91 -6.29
CA ARG A 60 8.58 -2.96 -7.76
C ARG A 60 7.90 -4.26 -8.20
N GLU A 61 8.35 -5.39 -7.68
CA GLU A 61 7.76 -6.70 -7.98
C GLU A 61 6.33 -6.78 -7.46
N ARG A 62 6.10 -6.30 -6.23
CA ARG A 62 4.76 -6.23 -5.64
C ARG A 62 3.82 -5.34 -6.45
N LEU A 63 4.27 -4.18 -6.92
CA LEU A 63 3.47 -3.28 -7.76
C LEU A 63 3.13 -3.94 -9.10
N LYS A 64 4.12 -4.59 -9.74
CA LYS A 64 3.89 -5.32 -10.98
C LYS A 64 2.86 -6.43 -10.78
N TYR A 65 3.06 -7.29 -9.79
CA TYR A 65 2.12 -8.37 -9.47
C TYR A 65 0.72 -7.83 -9.13
N ALA A 66 0.62 -6.75 -8.37
CA ALA A 66 -0.65 -6.13 -8.00
C ALA A 66 -1.36 -5.44 -9.17
N SER A 67 -0.65 -5.00 -10.20
CA SER A 67 -1.28 -4.47 -11.42
C SER A 67 -2.06 -5.54 -12.19
N GLU A 68 -1.64 -6.80 -12.07
CA GLU A 68 -2.25 -7.95 -12.76
C GLU A 68 -3.26 -8.69 -11.85
N ASN A 69 -2.98 -8.77 -10.54
CA ASN A 69 -3.71 -9.63 -9.59
C ASN A 69 -4.50 -8.86 -8.53
N ASN A 70 -4.46 -7.52 -8.54
CA ASN A 70 -5.11 -6.64 -7.55
C ASN A 70 -4.75 -6.94 -6.08
N THR A 71 -3.56 -7.50 -5.82
CA THR A 71 -3.05 -7.79 -4.47
C THR A 71 -1.53 -7.65 -4.39
N PHE A 72 -1.03 -7.21 -3.23
CA PHE A 72 0.41 -7.17 -2.93
C PHE A 72 0.94 -8.44 -2.27
N LYS A 73 0.04 -9.42 -2.00
CA LYS A 73 0.39 -10.73 -1.46
C LYS A 73 0.84 -11.65 -2.60
N GLN A 74 2.14 -11.78 -2.77
CA GLN A 74 2.77 -12.64 -3.77
C GLN A 74 3.53 -13.77 -3.05
N SER A 75 3.41 -14.99 -3.54
CA SER A 75 4.16 -16.13 -3.02
C SER A 75 5.67 -15.90 -3.18
N GLY A 76 6.46 -16.26 -2.18
CA GLY A 76 7.91 -16.06 -2.16
C GLY A 76 8.38 -14.69 -1.66
N LEU A 77 7.47 -13.75 -1.40
CA LEU A 77 7.79 -12.47 -0.75
C LEU A 77 7.38 -12.44 0.72
N PRO A 78 7.97 -11.57 1.55
CA PRO A 78 7.57 -11.41 2.95
C PRO A 78 6.07 -11.18 3.13
N GLU A 79 5.51 -11.80 4.16
CA GLU A 79 4.13 -11.63 4.61
C GLU A 79 3.82 -10.17 4.98
N VAL A 80 2.53 -9.83 5.02
CA VAL A 80 2.07 -8.49 5.42
C VAL A 80 2.07 -8.35 6.94
N GLU A 81 2.71 -7.32 7.46
CA GLU A 81 2.60 -6.93 8.87
C GLU A 81 1.29 -6.16 9.07
N VAL A 82 0.47 -6.56 10.04
CA VAL A 82 -0.80 -5.88 10.37
C VAL A 82 -0.77 -5.34 11.79
N LYS A 83 -1.03 -4.05 11.95
CA LYS A 83 -1.10 -3.37 13.25
C LYS A 83 -2.42 -2.64 13.39
N ASN A 84 -3.11 -2.83 14.52
CA ASN A 84 -4.22 -1.97 14.91
C ASN A 84 -3.65 -0.71 15.57
N LEU A 85 -4.05 0.46 15.07
CA LEU A 85 -3.59 1.76 15.55
C LEU A 85 -4.55 2.39 16.58
N TYR A 86 -5.68 1.73 16.87
CA TYR A 86 -6.56 2.12 17.96
C TYR A 86 -5.92 1.72 19.31
N HIS A 87 -5.95 2.61 20.30
CA HIS A 87 -5.54 2.37 21.70
C HIS A 87 -6.73 2.66 22.61
#